data_AF-A0A2M8PM44-F1
#
_entry.id   AF-A0A2M8PM44-F1
#
_cell.length_a   1.000
_cell.length_b   1.000
_cell.length_c   1.000
_cell.angle_alpha   90.00
_cell.angle_beta   90.00
_cell.angle_gamma   90.00
#
_symmetry.space_group_name_H-M   'P 1'
#
loop_
_entity.id
_entity.type
_entity.pdbx_description
1 polymer ?
#
loop_
_entity_poly.entity_id
_entity_poly.type
_entity_poly.pdbx_seq_one_letter_code
_entity_poly.pdbx_strand_id
1 'polypeptide(L)'
;QQDIHIEIILPPEGFVVTNEEQTRWFAVAYDPLVGMENGDGIDVVEFEIRNLHGATLYTRTEESNPRCVFSNRLGQTQCLRMSDTSANLYNQLGNGRYILRAKATANDGTMSVWDERSFIMA
;
A
#
# COMPACT_ATOMS: atom_id res chain seq x y z
N GLN A 1 22.92 -1.40 -10.68
CA GLN A 1 21.92 -1.50 -9.61
C GLN A 1 20.60 -1.68 -10.33
N GLN A 2 19.87 -2.73 -9.98
CA GLN A 2 18.63 -3.10 -10.65
C GLN A 2 17.47 -2.53 -9.84
N ASP A 3 16.58 -1.80 -10.51
CA ASP A 3 15.48 -1.11 -9.84
C ASP A 3 14.23 -1.99 -9.89
N ILE A 4 13.84 -2.50 -8.72
CA ILE A 4 12.55 -3.15 -8.52
C ILE A 4 11.44 -2.12 -8.73
N HIS A 5 10.46 -2.43 -9.56
CA HIS A 5 9.31 -1.57 -9.78
C HIS A 5 8.33 -1.67 -8.61
N ILE A 6 7.88 -0.53 -8.12
CA ILE A 6 6.78 -0.39 -7.16
C ILE A 6 5.98 0.86 -7.53
N GLU A 7 4.66 0.73 -7.56
CA GLU A 7 3.75 1.85 -7.79
C GLU A 7 2.45 1.66 -7.00
N ILE A 8 2.10 2.66 -6.18
CA ILE A 8 0.78 2.78 -5.57
C ILE A 8 -0.20 3.25 -6.65
N ILE A 9 -1.08 2.34 -7.06
CA ILE A 9 -2.13 2.61 -8.05
C ILE A 9 -3.32 3.30 -7.40
N LEU A 10 -3.71 2.83 -6.21
CA LEU A 10 -4.75 3.45 -5.40
C LEU A 10 -4.24 3.67 -3.97
N PRO A 11 -4.48 4.85 -3.37
CA PRO A 11 -5.12 6.01 -3.98
C PRO A 11 -4.16 6.77 -4.92
N PRO A 12 -4.69 7.55 -5.88
CA PRO A 12 -3.86 8.50 -6.63
C PRO A 12 -3.38 9.64 -5.72
N GLU A 13 -2.39 10.40 -6.19
CA GLU A 13 -1.81 11.52 -5.45
C GLU A 13 -2.87 12.58 -5.10
N GLY A 14 -2.92 12.97 -3.82
CA GLY A 14 -3.82 13.99 -3.30
C GLY A 14 -5.28 13.56 -3.16
N PHE A 15 -5.59 12.26 -3.25
CA PHE A 15 -6.96 11.75 -3.18
C PHE A 15 -7.69 12.17 -1.89
N VAL A 16 -8.96 12.55 -2.01
CA VAL A 16 -9.80 12.93 -0.87
C VAL A 16 -10.73 11.77 -0.50
N VAL A 17 -10.54 11.23 0.70
CA VAL A 17 -11.33 10.17 1.29
C VAL A 17 -12.51 10.80 2.03
N THR A 18 -13.70 10.50 1.55
CA THR A 18 -15.00 10.94 2.11
C THR A 18 -15.85 9.78 2.64
N ASN A 19 -15.49 8.55 2.27
CA ASN A 19 -16.15 7.35 2.72
C ASN A 19 -15.16 6.18 2.79
N GLU A 20 -15.46 5.21 3.65
CA GLU A 20 -14.59 4.05 3.85
C GLU A 20 -14.49 3.13 2.62
N GLU A 21 -15.51 3.09 1.75
CA GLU A 21 -15.49 2.26 0.54
C GLU A 21 -14.43 2.69 -0.47
N GLN A 22 -13.99 3.96 -0.43
CA GLN A 22 -12.91 4.48 -1.26
C GLN A 22 -11.52 3.97 -0.87
N THR A 23 -11.39 3.23 0.24
CA THR A 23 -10.08 2.88 0.83
C THR A 23 -9.57 1.49 0.43
N ARG A 24 -10.13 0.89 -0.62
CA ARG A 24 -9.67 -0.41 -1.16
C ARG A 24 -8.43 -0.22 -2.02
N TRP A 25 -7.31 0.02 -1.34
CA TRP A 25 -6.06 0.48 -1.93
C TRP A 25 -5.08 -0.66 -2.17
N PHE A 26 -4.24 -0.49 -3.19
CA PHE A 26 -3.26 -1.48 -3.60
C PHE A 26 -2.11 -0.84 -4.38
N ALA A 27 -1.02 -1.59 -4.45
CA ALA A 27 0.13 -1.30 -5.29
C ALA A 27 0.39 -2.42 -6.31
N VAL A 28 1.18 -2.10 -7.31
CA VAL A 28 1.78 -3.03 -8.25
C VAL A 28 3.27 -3.06 -8.00
N ALA A 29 3.86 -4.24 -7.93
CA ALA A 29 5.30 -4.42 -7.82
C ALA A 29 5.76 -5.59 -8.69
N TYR A 30 6.92 -5.48 -9.31
CA TYR A 30 7.55 -6.57 -10.05
C TYR A 30 9.06 -6.36 -10.18
N ASP A 31 9.80 -7.47 -10.26
CA ASP A 31 11.18 -7.49 -10.71
C ASP A 31 11.21 -7.66 -12.24
N PRO A 32 11.64 -6.64 -13.02
CA PRO A 32 11.69 -6.71 -14.48
C PRO A 32 12.54 -7.84 -15.06
N LEU A 33 13.48 -8.43 -14.29
CA LEU A 33 14.24 -9.59 -14.75
C LEU A 33 13.49 -10.92 -14.61
N VAL A 34 12.46 -10.97 -13.76
CA VAL A 34 11.59 -12.15 -13.62
C VAL A 34 10.37 -12.02 -14.51
N GLY A 35 9.75 -10.82 -14.56
CA GLY A 35 8.59 -10.53 -15.38
C GLY A 35 8.04 -9.13 -15.14
N MET A 36 6.89 -8.82 -15.72
CA MET A 36 6.22 -7.51 -15.61
C MET A 36 4.80 -7.60 -15.05
N GLU A 37 4.37 -8.80 -14.64
CA GLU A 37 3.09 -8.99 -13.96
C GLU A 37 3.22 -8.70 -12.46
N ASN A 38 2.12 -8.25 -11.84
CA ASN A 38 2.15 -7.89 -10.42
C ASN A 38 2.53 -9.09 -9.54
N GLY A 39 3.63 -8.96 -8.82
CA GLY A 39 4.22 -9.96 -7.95
C GLY A 39 5.33 -10.79 -8.58
N ASP A 40 5.63 -10.63 -9.87
CA ASP A 40 6.75 -11.33 -10.52
C ASP A 40 8.06 -11.02 -9.80
N GLY A 41 8.68 -12.05 -9.22
CA GLY A 41 9.94 -11.91 -8.49
C GLY A 41 9.85 -11.15 -7.16
N ILE A 42 8.64 -10.83 -6.67
CA ILE A 42 8.44 -10.08 -5.42
C ILE A 42 8.04 -11.01 -4.28
N ASP A 43 8.80 -10.93 -3.19
CA ASP A 43 8.51 -11.62 -1.94
C ASP A 43 7.40 -10.86 -1.20
N VAL A 44 7.70 -9.63 -0.78
CA VAL A 44 6.80 -8.83 0.06
C VAL A 44 6.71 -7.37 -0.37
N VAL A 45 5.57 -6.74 -0.07
CA VAL A 45 5.40 -5.28 -0.13
C VAL A 45 5.09 -4.75 1.27
N GLU A 46 5.89 -3.79 1.72
CA GLU A 46 5.68 -3.07 2.97
C GLU A 46 4.90 -1.78 2.69
N PHE A 47 3.81 -1.56 3.41
CA PHE A 47 3.00 -0.34 3.39
C PHE A 47 3.10 0.41 4.71
N GLU A 48 3.12 1.73 4.64
CA GLU A 48 2.96 2.60 5.81
C GLU A 48 2.00 3.75 5.54
N ILE A 49 1.21 4.14 6.55
CA ILE A 49 0.53 5.44 6.57
C ILE A 49 1.17 6.31 7.64
N ARG A 50 1.54 7.53 7.24
CA ARG A 50 2.19 8.53 8.08
C ARG A 50 1.40 9.82 8.14
N ASN A 51 1.49 10.52 9.27
CA ASN A 51 1.09 11.92 9.34
C ASN A 51 2.19 12.85 8.79
N LEU A 52 1.85 14.14 8.61
CA LEU A 52 2.81 15.15 8.11
C LEU A 52 3.98 15.44 9.07
N HIS A 53 3.90 15.00 10.32
CA HIS A 53 5.00 15.12 11.29
C HIS A 53 5.96 13.92 11.21
N GLY A 54 5.74 12.99 10.28
CA GLY A 54 6.59 11.82 10.06
C GLY A 54 6.28 10.62 10.98
N ALA A 55 5.26 10.71 11.84
CA ALA A 55 4.87 9.58 12.68
C ALA A 55 4.11 8.53 11.85
N THR A 56 4.56 7.29 11.92
CA THR A 56 3.88 6.13 11.33
C THR A 56 2.67 5.75 12.19
N LEU A 57 1.49 5.76 11.57
CA LEU A 57 0.20 5.45 12.20
C LEU A 57 -0.29 4.04 11.85
N TYR A 58 0.21 3.48 10.75
CA TYR A 58 -0.14 2.14 10.28
C TYR A 58 1.05 1.53 9.54
N THR A 59 1.23 0.23 9.72
CA THR A 59 2.18 -0.58 8.95
C THR A 59 1.52 -1.89 8.52
N ARG A 60 1.93 -2.39 7.36
CA ARG A 60 1.51 -3.69 6.85
C ARG A 60 2.61 -4.30 6.00
N THR A 61 2.83 -5.60 6.15
CA THR A 61 3.60 -6.41 5.21
C THR A 61 2.61 -7.29 4.45
N GLU A 62 2.64 -7.24 3.12
CA GLU A 62 1.73 -7.96 2.25
C GLU A 62 2.49 -8.91 1.31
N GLU A 63 2.24 -10.20 1.49
CA GLU A 63 2.88 -11.30 0.77
C GLU A 63 1.98 -11.84 -0.35
N SER A 64 0.67 -11.53 -0.31
CA SER A 64 -0.30 -12.05 -1.27
C SER A 64 -0.54 -11.11 -2.45
N ASN A 65 -0.92 -11.68 -3.58
CA ASN A 65 -1.47 -10.94 -4.71
C ASN A 65 -3.00 -10.93 -4.64
N PRO A 66 -3.67 -9.79 -4.87
CA PRO A 66 -3.08 -8.46 -5.13
C PRO A 66 -2.44 -7.84 -3.88
N ARG A 67 -1.42 -6.99 -4.08
CA ARG A 67 -0.67 -6.29 -3.01
C ARG A 67 -1.52 -5.17 -2.38
N CYS A 68 -2.45 -5.57 -1.51
CA CYS A 68 -3.41 -4.70 -0.85
C CYS A 68 -2.82 -4.00 0.38
N VAL A 69 -3.08 -2.69 0.51
CA VAL A 69 -2.61 -1.89 1.66
C VAL A 69 -3.17 -2.43 2.98
N PHE A 70 -4.43 -2.89 2.98
CA PHE A 70 -5.14 -3.36 4.17
C PHE A 70 -5.42 -4.88 4.16
N SER A 71 -4.66 -5.67 3.40
CA SER A 71 -4.94 -7.09 3.09
C SER A 71 -6.15 -7.29 2.17
N ASN A 72 -6.34 -8.53 1.74
CA ASN A 72 -7.60 -9.07 1.22
C ASN A 72 -8.13 -10.14 2.21
N ARG A 73 -9.32 -10.68 1.96
CA ARG A 73 -9.78 -11.91 2.64
C ARG A 73 -9.36 -13.12 1.82
N LEU A 74 -9.09 -14.24 2.51
CA LEU A 74 -8.77 -15.50 1.85
C LEU A 74 -9.86 -15.87 0.83
N GLY A 75 -9.46 -16.11 -0.43
CA GLY A 75 -10.36 -16.43 -1.52
C GLY A 75 -11.08 -15.22 -2.14
N GLN A 76 -10.73 -13.98 -1.77
CA GLN A 76 -11.25 -12.77 -2.38
C GLN A 76 -10.16 -12.03 -3.17
N THR A 77 -10.53 -11.52 -4.34
CA THR A 77 -9.65 -10.69 -5.18
C THR A 77 -9.70 -9.20 -4.81
N GLN A 78 -10.62 -8.81 -3.93
CA GLN A 78 -10.82 -7.41 -3.54
C GLN A 78 -10.03 -7.07 -2.28
N CYS A 79 -9.35 -5.92 -2.30
CA CYS A 79 -8.72 -5.38 -1.11
C CYS A 79 -9.75 -5.00 -0.05
N LEU A 80 -9.37 -5.21 1.21
CA LEU A 80 -10.09 -4.74 2.38
C LEU A 80 -10.07 -3.21 2.43
N ARG A 81 -11.05 -2.67 3.17
CA ARG A 81 -11.13 -1.24 3.48
C ARG A 81 -10.22 -0.93 4.65
N MET A 82 -9.84 0.32 4.79
CA MET A 82 -9.13 0.86 5.95
C MET A 82 -9.88 0.57 7.27
N SER A 83 -11.22 0.57 7.24
CA SER A 83 -12.05 0.25 8.41
C SER A 83 -12.13 -1.24 8.76
N ASP A 84 -11.75 -2.13 7.84
CA ASP A 84 -11.70 -3.58 8.08
C ASP A 84 -10.42 -3.99 8.84
N THR A 85 -9.48 -3.07 9.05
CA THR A 85 -8.30 -3.30 9.91
C THR A 85 -8.73 -3.56 11.36
N SER A 86 -7.94 -4.32 12.13
CA SER A 86 -8.26 -4.60 13.54
C SER A 86 -8.38 -3.34 14.41
N ALA A 87 -7.68 -2.28 14.02
CA ALA A 87 -7.73 -0.97 14.68
C ALA A 87 -8.92 -0.11 14.22
N ASN A 88 -9.61 -0.47 13.12
CA ASN A 88 -10.52 0.41 12.40
C ASN A 88 -9.89 1.79 12.14
N LEU A 89 -8.76 1.77 11.41
CA LEU A 89 -7.93 2.95 11.19
C LEU A 89 -8.72 4.14 10.63
N TYR A 90 -9.75 3.90 9.81
CA TYR A 90 -10.61 4.93 9.25
C TYR A 90 -11.21 5.85 10.33
N ASN A 91 -11.68 5.27 11.44
CA ASN A 91 -12.26 6.01 12.56
C ASN A 91 -11.21 6.64 13.50
N GLN A 92 -9.94 6.25 13.38
CA GLN A 92 -8.85 6.80 14.18
C GLN A 92 -8.17 8.00 13.52
N LEU A 93 -8.17 8.04 12.18
CA LEU A 93 -7.63 9.16 11.43
C LEU A 93 -8.65 10.30 11.45
N GLY A 94 -8.30 11.40 12.10
CA GLY A 94 -9.06 12.64 12.00
C GLY A 94 -8.92 13.29 10.62
N ASN A 95 -9.70 14.33 10.38
CA ASN A 95 -9.60 15.10 9.14
C ASN A 95 -8.19 15.68 9.00
N GLY A 96 -7.57 15.51 7.84
CA GLY A 96 -6.19 15.92 7.63
C GLY A 96 -5.50 15.22 6.47
N ARG A 97 -4.28 15.67 6.18
CA ARG A 97 -3.43 15.10 5.13
C ARG A 97 -2.50 14.04 5.71
N TYR A 98 -2.34 12.95 4.96
CA TYR A 98 -1.51 11.80 5.28
C TYR A 98 -0.68 11.39 4.06
N ILE A 99 0.33 10.57 4.31
CA ILE A 99 1.18 9.97 3.28
C ILE A 99 1.02 8.46 3.39
N LEU A 100 0.56 7.82 2.32
CA LEU A 100 0.72 6.38 2.11
C LEU A 100 2.04 6.16 1.38
N ARG A 101 2.80 5.14 1.78
CA ARG A 101 4.01 4.75 1.07
C ARG A 101 4.16 3.24 0.99
N ALA A 102 4.80 2.77 -0.07
CA ALA A 102 5.01 1.36 -0.35
C ALA A 102 6.46 1.08 -0.76
N LYS A 103 7.01 -0.06 -0.33
CA LYS A 103 8.33 -0.56 -0.73
C LYS A 103 8.25 -2.05 -1.00
N ALA A 104 8.82 -2.50 -2.11
CA ALA A 104 8.89 -3.90 -2.48
C ALA A 104 10.25 -4.51 -2.11
N THR A 105 10.23 -5.78 -1.70
CA THR A 105 11.42 -6.62 -1.55
C THR A 105 11.27 -7.81 -2.49
N ALA A 106 12.24 -7.99 -3.38
CA ALA A 106 12.30 -9.09 -4.32
C ALA A 106 12.82 -10.39 -3.66
N ASN A 107 12.63 -11.52 -4.33
CA ASN A 107 13.03 -12.85 -3.84
C ASN A 107 14.54 -13.00 -3.60
N ASP A 108 15.36 -12.16 -4.24
CA ASP A 108 16.81 -12.09 -4.07
C ASP A 108 17.24 -11.16 -2.91
N GLY A 109 16.28 -10.55 -2.23
CA GLY A 109 16.48 -9.57 -1.16
C GLY A 109 16.69 -8.13 -1.64
N THR A 110 16.70 -7.87 -2.95
CA THR A 110 16.79 -6.51 -3.50
C THR A 110 15.55 -5.71 -3.13
N MET A 111 15.73 -4.48 -2.65
CA MET A 111 14.63 -3.59 -2.26
C MET A 111 14.46 -2.46 -3.27
N SER A 112 13.21 -2.09 -3.53
CA SER A 112 12.90 -0.85 -4.24
C SER A 112 13.16 0.38 -3.36
N VAL A 113 13.13 1.56 -3.98
CA VAL A 113 12.84 2.80 -3.24
C VAL A 113 11.39 2.82 -2.75
N TRP A 114 11.04 3.76 -1.88
CA TRP A 114 9.65 3.99 -1.50
C TRP A 114 8.92 4.74 -2.64
N ASP A 115 7.75 4.24 -3.06
CA ASP A 115 6.74 5.08 -3.73
C ASP A 115 5.83 5.70 -2.67
N GLU A 116 5.45 6.95 -2.87
CA GLU A 116 4.65 7.72 -1.90
C GLU A 116 3.45 8.37 -2.60
N ARG A 117 2.32 8.39 -1.90
CA ARG A 117 1.09 9.07 -2.30
C ARG A 117 0.50 9.85 -1.14
N SER A 118 0.20 11.13 -1.32
CA SER A 118 -0.57 11.87 -0.31
C SER A 118 -2.07 11.61 -0.46
N PHE A 119 -2.81 11.63 0.65
CA PHE A 119 -4.27 11.61 0.65
C PHE A 119 -4.81 12.48 1.79
N ILE A 120 -6.10 12.83 1.72
CA ILE A 120 -6.78 13.69 2.69
C ILE A 120 -8.00 12.95 3.24
N MET A 121 -8.11 12.85 4.56
CA MET A 121 -9.34 12.44 5.23
C MET A 121 -10.24 13.68 5.40
N ALA A 122 -11.49 13.60 4.94
CA ALA A 122 -12.46 14.70 4.92
C ALA A 122 -13.78 14.37 5.63
#